data_AF-A0A7K8XPV0-F1
#
_entry.id   AF-A0A7K8XPV0-F1
#
_cell.length_a   1.000
_cell.length_b   1.000
_cell.length_c   1.000
_cell.angle_alpha   90.00
_cell.angle_beta   90.00
_cell.angle_gamma   90.00
#
_symmetry.space_group_name_H-M   'P 1'
#
loop_
_entity.id
_entity.type
_entity.pdbx_description
1 polymer ?
#
loop_
_entity_poly.entity_id
_entity_poly.type
_entity_poly.pdbx_seq_one_letter_code
_entity_poly.pdbx_strand_id
1 'polypeptide(L)'
;MSAAPSGRRKRPRSAASIFQGSKPSPHGRDSERRGSDSDSAYQTQRDLDDCKMLVQEFNTQVALYRELVISIGDVSVTCPSLHAELHKTRTQGCEMACQAHQKLAAISGPEDGEIHPEICRLYIQLQCCLEMYTTEMLKSICLLGSLQFHRKGIE
;
A
#
# COMPACT_ATOMS: atom_id res chain seq x y z
N MET A 1 -37.50 11.70 -17.39
CA MET A 1 -36.88 10.49 -18.00
C MET A 1 -36.43 10.89 -19.39
N SER A 2 -35.13 11.10 -19.58
CA SER A 2 -34.60 11.65 -20.84
C SER A 2 -33.59 10.68 -21.44
N ALA A 3 -33.91 10.19 -22.63
CA ALA A 3 -33.11 9.25 -23.40
C ALA A 3 -31.90 9.95 -24.05
N ALA A 4 -30.73 9.32 -24.00
CA ALA A 4 -29.55 9.75 -24.77
C ALA A 4 -29.57 9.10 -26.17
N PRO A 5 -29.29 9.83 -27.26
CA PRO A 5 -29.26 9.26 -28.59
C PRO A 5 -27.93 8.55 -28.88
N SER A 6 -28.03 7.33 -29.40
CA SER A 6 -26.90 6.53 -29.89
C SER A 6 -26.32 7.16 -31.17
N GLY A 7 -25.00 7.29 -31.24
CA GLY A 7 -24.29 7.92 -32.37
C GLY A 7 -23.02 7.19 -32.75
N ARG A 8 -23.15 6.03 -33.43
CA ARG A 8 -22.02 5.27 -33.98
C ARG A 8 -21.51 5.95 -35.25
N ARG A 9 -20.48 6.81 -35.15
CA ARG A 9 -19.83 7.41 -36.33
C ARG A 9 -18.75 6.48 -36.91
N LYS A 10 -18.93 6.08 -38.16
CA LYS A 10 -18.00 5.29 -38.98
C LYS A 10 -16.76 6.12 -39.33
N ARG A 11 -15.56 5.56 -39.14
CA ARG A 11 -14.28 6.16 -39.56
C ARG A 11 -14.05 5.89 -41.06
N PRO A 12 -13.70 6.89 -41.89
CA PRO A 12 -13.36 6.65 -43.29
C PRO A 12 -12.00 5.97 -43.43
N ARG A 13 -11.91 5.01 -44.36
CA ARG A 13 -10.65 4.44 -44.87
C ARG A 13 -10.07 5.38 -45.91
N SER A 14 -8.82 5.79 -45.73
CA SER A 14 -8.06 6.56 -46.73
C SER A 14 -6.96 5.69 -47.34
N ALA A 15 -6.80 5.87 -48.65
CA ALA A 15 -6.15 5.00 -49.62
C ALA A 15 -4.64 4.80 -49.48
N ALA A 16 -4.18 3.72 -50.11
CA ALA A 16 -2.81 3.38 -50.40
C ALA A 16 -2.08 4.47 -51.21
N SER A 17 -0.81 4.68 -50.91
CA SER A 17 0.12 5.37 -51.79
C SER A 17 1.37 4.51 -51.99
N ILE A 18 1.63 4.19 -53.25
CA ILE A 18 2.75 3.42 -53.78
C ILE A 18 3.83 4.43 -54.17
N PHE A 19 5.06 4.28 -53.67
CA PHE A 19 6.26 4.58 -54.45
C PHE A 19 7.43 3.69 -54.00
N GLN A 20 7.96 2.93 -54.95
CA GLN A 20 9.17 2.12 -54.87
C GLN A 20 10.42 3.01 -54.97
N GLY A 21 11.45 2.68 -54.21
CA GLY A 21 12.82 3.19 -54.35
C GLY A 21 13.83 2.20 -53.73
N SER A 22 14.50 1.45 -54.59
CA SER A 22 15.54 0.42 -54.38
C SER A 22 16.78 0.91 -53.58
N LYS A 23 17.16 0.26 -52.45
CA LYS A 23 18.17 -0.84 -52.22
C LYS A 23 19.63 -0.33 -51.96
N PRO A 24 20.56 -1.13 -51.40
CA PRO A 24 20.88 -1.29 -49.97
C PRO A 24 22.34 -0.90 -49.60
N SER A 25 22.66 -0.72 -48.30
CA SER A 25 23.99 -1.09 -47.79
C SER A 25 23.98 -1.35 -46.26
N PRO A 26 24.78 -2.30 -45.75
CA PRO A 26 24.64 -2.90 -44.44
C PRO A 26 25.74 -2.43 -43.48
N HIS A 27 25.38 -1.94 -42.29
CA HIS A 27 26.28 -1.97 -41.14
C HIS A 27 25.48 -2.41 -39.91
N GLY A 28 25.58 -3.71 -39.63
CA GLY A 28 25.25 -4.25 -38.32
C GLY A 28 26.28 -3.79 -37.30
N ARG A 29 25.77 -3.36 -36.14
CA ARG A 29 26.28 -3.79 -34.84
C ARG A 29 25.07 -4.06 -33.96
N ASP A 30 24.71 -5.33 -33.95
CA ASP A 30 24.19 -6.12 -32.84
C ASP A 30 23.65 -5.33 -31.63
N SER A 31 22.34 -5.11 -31.64
CA SER A 31 21.40 -5.78 -30.73
C SER A 31 21.90 -6.26 -29.35
N GLU A 32 22.56 -5.42 -28.56
CA GLU A 32 22.68 -5.61 -27.11
C GLU A 32 21.51 -4.96 -26.37
N ARG A 33 20.28 -5.47 -26.57
CA ARG A 33 19.14 -5.07 -25.73
C ARG A 33 18.03 -6.11 -25.68
N ARG A 34 18.39 -7.39 -25.49
CA ARG A 34 17.43 -8.51 -25.35
C ARG A 34 17.53 -9.27 -24.02
N GLY A 35 18.17 -8.70 -23.01
CA GLY A 35 18.24 -9.29 -21.66
C GLY A 35 17.54 -8.49 -20.55
N SER A 36 17.25 -7.20 -20.76
CA SER A 36 16.92 -6.27 -19.66
C SER A 36 15.44 -6.22 -19.27
N ASP A 37 14.53 -6.51 -20.21
CA ASP A 37 13.09 -6.36 -19.98
C ASP A 37 12.52 -7.48 -19.10
N SER A 38 13.07 -8.69 -19.24
CA SER A 38 12.70 -9.84 -18.40
C SER A 38 13.14 -9.64 -16.95
N ASP A 39 14.38 -9.23 -16.71
CA ASP A 39 14.91 -9.02 -15.36
C ASP A 39 14.19 -7.89 -14.62
N SER A 40 13.83 -6.81 -15.33
CA SER A 40 13.06 -5.71 -14.75
C SER A 40 11.66 -6.16 -14.32
N ALA A 41 10.97 -6.97 -15.12
CA ALA A 41 9.63 -7.46 -14.79
C ALA A 41 9.63 -8.39 -13.57
N TYR A 42 10.62 -9.29 -13.48
CA TYR A 42 10.78 -10.15 -12.30
C TYR A 42 11.12 -9.33 -11.04
N GLN A 43 11.90 -8.25 -11.20
CA GLN A 43 12.22 -7.37 -10.07
C GLN A 43 10.98 -6.64 -9.56
N THR A 44 10.20 -6.01 -10.46
CA THR A 44 8.94 -5.34 -10.09
C THR A 44 7.96 -6.29 -9.42
N GLN A 45 7.85 -7.54 -9.90
CA GLN A 45 6.99 -8.54 -9.28
C GLN A 45 7.45 -8.90 -7.87
N ARG A 46 8.75 -9.11 -7.65
CA ARG A 46 9.31 -9.36 -6.31
C ARG A 46 9.06 -8.19 -5.37
N ASP A 47 9.31 -6.97 -5.82
CA ASP A 47 9.12 -5.77 -4.99
C ASP A 47 7.63 -5.56 -4.63
N LEU A 48 6.73 -5.93 -5.53
CA LEU A 48 5.28 -5.91 -5.30
C LEU A 48 4.85 -6.97 -4.28
N ASP A 49 5.42 -8.18 -4.34
CA ASP A 49 5.14 -9.23 -3.37
C ASP A 49 5.71 -8.92 -1.98
N ASP A 50 6.87 -8.26 -1.92
CA ASP A 50 7.42 -7.66 -0.70
C ASP A 50 6.46 -6.62 -0.09
N CYS A 51 5.87 -5.76 -0.92
CA CYS A 51 4.90 -4.77 -0.46
C CYS A 51 3.63 -5.42 0.10
N LYS A 52 3.12 -6.48 -0.55
CA LYS A 52 1.98 -7.26 -0.03
C LYS A 52 2.29 -7.81 1.36
N MET A 53 3.47 -8.40 1.52
CA MET A 53 3.90 -8.96 2.81
C MET A 53 3.94 -7.89 3.90
N LEU A 54 4.52 -6.72 3.62
CA LEU A 54 4.59 -5.62 4.59
C LEU A 54 3.22 -5.08 4.99
N VAL A 55 2.31 -4.89 4.02
CA VAL A 55 0.95 -4.42 4.30
C VAL A 55 0.17 -5.45 5.12
N GLN A 56 0.34 -6.74 4.82
CA GLN A 56 -0.25 -7.82 5.61
C GLN A 56 0.31 -7.88 7.03
N GLU A 57 1.62 -7.77 7.19
CA GLU A 57 2.27 -7.79 8.51
C GLU A 57 1.84 -6.59 9.34
N PHE A 58 1.72 -5.41 8.73
CA PHE A 58 1.17 -4.23 9.40
C PHE A 58 -0.29 -4.45 9.83
N ASN A 59 -1.13 -5.07 9.01
CA ASN A 59 -2.51 -5.40 9.40
C ASN A 59 -2.55 -6.35 10.62
N THR A 60 -1.65 -7.34 10.68
CA THR A 60 -1.49 -8.20 11.86
C THR A 60 -1.09 -7.38 13.10
N GLN A 61 -0.16 -6.42 12.95
CA GLN A 61 0.23 -5.51 14.03
C GLN A 61 -0.95 -4.65 14.53
N VAL A 62 -1.83 -4.20 13.64
CA VAL A 62 -3.06 -3.49 14.02
C VAL A 62 -3.98 -4.37 14.85
N ALA A 63 -4.13 -5.64 14.47
CA ALA A 63 -4.93 -6.60 15.23
C ALA A 63 -4.36 -6.87 16.63
N LEU A 64 -3.04 -7.08 16.74
CA LEU A 64 -2.34 -7.25 18.03
C LEU A 64 -2.51 -6.03 18.92
N TYR A 65 -2.34 -4.82 18.37
CA TYR A 65 -2.55 -3.60 19.14
C TYR A 65 -3.97 -3.48 19.65
N ARG A 66 -4.97 -3.81 18.84
CA ARG A 66 -6.38 -3.82 19.25
C ARG A 66 -6.64 -4.79 20.41
N GLU A 67 -6.02 -5.97 20.41
CA GLU A 67 -6.13 -6.92 21.52
C GLU A 67 -5.53 -6.35 22.83
N LEU A 68 -4.40 -5.66 22.74
CA LEU A 68 -3.84 -4.94 23.89
C LEU A 68 -4.77 -3.83 24.38
N VAL A 69 -5.43 -3.09 23.47
CA VAL A 69 -6.40 -2.06 23.83
C VAL A 69 -7.62 -2.65 24.55
N ILE A 70 -8.12 -3.80 24.10
CA ILE A 70 -9.20 -4.52 24.78
C ILE A 70 -8.75 -4.94 26.19
N SER A 71 -7.51 -5.41 26.33
CA SER A 71 -6.93 -5.86 27.60
C SER A 71 -6.79 -4.75 28.65
N ILE A 72 -6.90 -3.46 28.27
CA ILE A 72 -6.93 -2.34 29.24
C ILE A 72 -8.11 -2.48 30.23
N GLY A 73 -9.23 -3.06 29.79
CA GLY A 73 -10.40 -3.28 30.63
C GLY A 73 -10.32 -4.50 31.56
N ASP A 74 -9.27 -5.32 31.44
CA ASP A 74 -9.13 -6.55 32.21
C ASP A 74 -8.49 -6.28 33.59
N VAL A 75 -9.22 -6.61 34.66
CA VAL A 75 -8.80 -6.44 36.05
C VAL A 75 -7.61 -7.33 36.44
N SER A 76 -7.34 -8.39 35.67
CA SER A 76 -6.23 -9.33 35.93
C SER A 76 -4.88 -8.85 35.40
N VAL A 77 -4.87 -7.86 34.50
CA VAL A 77 -3.64 -7.37 33.85
C VAL A 77 -2.99 -6.26 34.68
N THR A 78 -1.68 -6.37 34.90
CA THR A 78 -0.93 -5.31 35.60
C THR A 78 -0.70 -4.11 34.68
N CYS A 79 -1.13 -2.93 35.12
CA CYS A 79 -1.06 -1.70 34.33
C CYS A 79 0.35 -1.34 33.78
N PRO A 80 1.48 -1.55 34.51
CA PRO A 80 2.80 -1.18 33.97
C PRO A 80 3.29 -2.07 32.83
N SER A 81 3.05 -3.39 32.90
CA SER A 81 3.47 -4.33 31.85
C SER A 81 2.67 -4.12 30.56
N LEU A 82 1.35 -3.93 30.69
CA LEU A 82 0.49 -3.58 29.56
C LEU A 82 0.87 -2.25 28.91
N HIS A 83 1.22 -1.23 29.70
CA HIS A 83 1.65 0.06 29.16
C HIS A 83 2.96 -0.06 28.37
N ALA A 84 3.89 -0.89 28.84
CA ALA A 84 5.13 -1.17 28.12
C ALA A 84 4.86 -1.90 26.78
N GLU A 85 4.00 -2.92 26.78
CA GLU A 85 3.64 -3.66 25.56
C GLU A 85 2.85 -2.79 24.57
N LEU A 86 1.89 -1.97 25.04
CA LEU A 86 1.20 -0.98 24.20
C LEU A 86 2.20 -0.01 23.56
N HIS A 87 3.15 0.53 24.34
CA HIS A 87 4.15 1.46 23.81
C HIS A 87 5.06 0.78 22.78
N LYS A 88 5.56 -0.42 23.07
CA LYS A 88 6.43 -1.20 22.17
C LYS A 88 5.72 -1.53 20.86
N THR A 89 4.51 -2.09 20.96
CA THR A 89 3.66 -2.44 19.82
C THR A 89 3.35 -1.21 18.98
N ARG A 90 3.07 -0.07 19.64
CA ARG A 90 2.87 1.24 18.99
C ARG A 90 4.06 1.61 18.09
N THR A 91 5.25 1.68 18.68
CA THR A 91 6.48 2.08 17.99
C THR A 91 6.77 1.19 16.80
N GLN A 92 6.70 -0.13 16.99
CA GLN A 92 6.90 -1.10 15.91
C GLN A 92 5.90 -0.91 14.77
N GLY A 93 4.61 -0.71 15.08
CA GLY A 93 3.61 -0.46 14.04
C GLY A 93 3.84 0.84 13.27
N CYS A 94 4.36 1.88 13.91
CA CYS A 94 4.74 3.12 13.21
C CYS A 94 5.90 2.88 12.24
N GLU A 95 6.93 2.14 12.65
CA GLU A 95 8.07 1.79 11.78
C GLU A 95 7.63 0.96 10.58
N MET A 96 6.78 -0.03 10.80
CA MET A 96 6.22 -0.89 9.74
C MET A 96 5.36 -0.11 8.74
N ALA A 97 4.50 0.79 9.24
CA ALA A 97 3.67 1.63 8.38
C ALA A 97 4.53 2.54 7.49
N CYS A 98 5.57 3.17 8.07
CA CYS A 98 6.55 3.97 7.33
C CYS A 98 7.24 3.12 6.25
N GLN A 99 7.71 1.92 6.60
CA GLN A 99 8.40 1.03 5.68
C GLN A 99 7.49 0.58 4.52
N ALA A 100 6.25 0.18 4.81
CA ALA A 100 5.27 -0.22 3.81
C ALA A 100 4.96 0.93 2.84
N HIS A 101 4.77 2.15 3.36
CA HIS A 101 4.52 3.33 2.54
C HIS A 101 5.72 3.66 1.63
N GLN A 102 6.94 3.64 2.19
CA GLN A 102 8.16 3.92 1.42
C GLN A 102 8.40 2.90 0.30
N LYS A 103 8.23 1.61 0.58
CA LYS A 103 8.38 0.57 -0.45
C LYS A 103 7.32 0.68 -1.54
N LEU A 104 6.06 0.94 -1.18
CA LEU A 104 4.99 1.16 -2.16
C LEU A 104 5.26 2.39 -3.04
N ALA A 105 5.73 3.49 -2.45
CA ALA A 105 6.06 4.70 -3.18
C ALA A 105 7.20 4.45 -4.19
N ALA A 106 8.20 3.63 -3.83
CA ALA A 106 9.30 3.30 -4.71
C ALA A 106 8.89 2.52 -5.97
N ILE A 107 7.81 1.73 -5.90
CA ILE A 107 7.33 0.90 -7.03
C ILE A 107 6.18 1.51 -7.83
N SER A 108 5.66 2.67 -7.41
CA SER A 108 4.45 3.28 -8.02
C SER A 108 4.67 3.84 -9.42
N GLY A 109 5.92 3.91 -9.89
CA GLY A 109 6.27 4.48 -11.19
C GLY A 109 6.12 6.01 -11.24
N PRO A 110 6.53 6.66 -12.35
CA PRO A 110 6.40 8.10 -12.50
C PRO A 110 4.93 8.54 -12.60
N GLU A 111 4.62 9.73 -12.06
CA GLU A 111 3.27 10.34 -11.93
C GLU A 111 2.45 10.39 -13.24
N ASP A 112 3.10 10.36 -14.41
CA ASP A 112 2.47 10.43 -15.73
C ASP A 112 2.17 9.04 -16.36
N GLY A 113 2.51 7.94 -15.66
CA GLY A 113 2.27 6.56 -16.09
C GLY A 113 0.97 5.95 -15.54
N GLU A 114 0.49 4.88 -16.18
CA GLU A 114 -0.63 4.10 -15.64
C GLU A 114 -0.16 3.30 -14.42
N ILE A 115 -0.62 3.67 -13.23
CA ILE A 115 -0.28 2.97 -11.97
C ILE A 115 -0.85 1.55 -12.03
N HIS A 116 0.00 0.57 -11.71
CA HIS A 116 -0.40 -0.82 -11.67
C HIS A 116 -1.58 -1.02 -10.68
N PRO A 117 -2.73 -1.61 -11.09
CA PRO A 117 -3.94 -1.68 -10.25
C PRO A 117 -3.74 -2.32 -8.88
N GLU A 118 -2.80 -3.27 -8.78
CA GLU A 118 -2.48 -3.93 -7.52
C GLU A 118 -1.77 -3.00 -6.53
N ILE A 119 -0.95 -2.05 -7.01
CA ILE A 119 -0.32 -1.03 -6.16
C ILE A 119 -1.41 -0.14 -5.55
N CYS A 120 -2.41 0.26 -6.34
CA CYS A 120 -3.56 1.01 -5.85
C CYS A 120 -4.33 0.25 -4.75
N ARG A 121 -4.54 -1.05 -4.93
CA ARG A 121 -5.18 -1.89 -3.89
C ARG A 121 -4.36 -1.92 -2.60
N LEU A 122 -3.05 -2.04 -2.71
CA LEU A 122 -2.16 -2.02 -1.55
C LEU A 122 -2.17 -0.68 -0.82
N TYR A 123 -2.20 0.45 -1.54
CA TYR A 123 -2.37 1.76 -0.91
C TYR A 123 -3.69 1.88 -0.16
N ILE A 124 -4.80 1.43 -0.77
CA ILE A 124 -6.11 1.43 -0.11
C ILE A 124 -6.04 0.58 1.16
N GLN A 125 -5.48 -0.63 1.09
CA GLN A 125 -5.35 -1.50 2.25
C GLN A 125 -4.47 -0.88 3.36
N LEU A 126 -3.32 -0.30 2.99
CA LEU A 126 -2.44 0.38 3.93
C LEU A 126 -3.13 1.56 4.60
N GLN A 127 -3.87 2.37 3.84
CA GLN A 127 -4.63 3.51 4.36
C GLN A 127 -5.72 3.06 5.33
N CYS A 128 -6.47 2.01 4.99
CA CYS A 128 -7.45 1.42 5.90
C CYS A 128 -6.79 0.93 7.20
N CYS A 129 -5.62 0.27 7.11
CA CYS A 129 -4.88 -0.17 8.29
C CYS A 129 -4.42 1.03 9.15
N LEU A 130 -3.93 2.11 8.54
CA LEU A 130 -3.50 3.32 9.22
C LEU A 130 -4.65 4.00 9.97
N GLU A 131 -5.82 4.11 9.34
CA GLU A 131 -7.02 4.69 9.95
C GLU A 131 -7.49 3.88 11.15
N MET A 132 -7.54 2.55 11.01
CA MET A 132 -7.86 1.65 12.11
C MET A 132 -6.84 1.76 13.24
N TYR A 133 -5.55 1.71 12.92
CA TYR A 133 -4.47 1.78 13.91
C TYR A 133 -4.49 3.08 14.70
N THR A 134 -4.65 4.21 14.01
CA THR A 134 -4.77 5.53 14.64
C THR A 134 -5.97 5.59 15.56
N THR A 135 -7.09 5.03 15.13
CA THR A 135 -8.31 4.96 15.95
C THR A 135 -8.08 4.13 17.21
N GLU A 136 -7.44 2.97 17.12
CA GLU A 136 -7.10 2.15 18.29
C GLU A 136 -6.09 2.85 19.21
N MET A 137 -5.11 3.58 18.67
CA MET A 137 -4.18 4.38 19.46
C MET A 137 -4.91 5.49 20.25
N LEU A 138 -5.89 6.17 19.66
CA LEU A 138 -6.68 7.18 20.36
C LEU A 138 -7.56 6.55 21.44
N LYS A 139 -8.14 5.38 21.19
CA LYS A 139 -8.91 4.62 22.20
C LYS A 139 -8.03 4.26 23.39
N SER A 140 -6.81 3.78 23.17
CA SER A 140 -5.90 3.38 24.25
C SER A 140 -5.58 4.55 25.19
N ILE A 141 -5.30 5.74 24.63
CA ILE A 141 -5.04 6.97 25.39
C ILE A 141 -6.26 7.35 26.24
N CYS A 142 -7.46 7.33 25.65
CA CYS A 142 -8.69 7.66 26.35
C CYS A 142 -8.96 6.69 27.50
N LEU A 143 -8.88 5.38 27.26
CA LEU A 143 -9.13 4.35 28.27
C LEU A 143 -8.12 4.40 29.43
N LEU A 144 -6.82 4.53 29.12
CA LEU A 144 -5.79 4.66 30.15
C LEU A 144 -6.00 5.91 30.99
N GLY A 145 -6.39 7.04 30.38
CA GLY A 145 -6.74 8.26 31.09
C GLY A 145 -7.92 8.06 32.03
N SER A 146 -9.04 7.52 31.54
CA SER A 146 -10.26 7.31 32.34
C SER A 146 -10.06 6.36 33.54
N LEU A 147 -9.28 5.29 33.39
CA LEU A 147 -9.03 4.33 34.46
C LEU A 147 -8.06 4.85 35.53
N GLN A 148 -7.11 5.71 35.16
CA GLN A 148 -6.25 6.39 36.13
C GLN A 148 -7.05 7.25 37.11
N PHE A 149 -8.13 7.89 36.66
CA PHE A 149 -9.01 8.66 37.54
C PHE A 149 -9.84 7.78 38.49
N HIS A 150 -10.28 6.60 38.02
CA HIS A 150 -11.04 5.66 38.86
C HIS A 150 -10.20 5.11 40.03
N ARG A 151 -8.91 4.82 39.83
CA ARG A 151 -8.04 4.33 40.91
C ARG A 151 -7.72 5.39 41.97
N LYS A 152 -7.64 6.66 41.60
CA LYS A 152 -7.41 7.77 42.56
C LYS A 152 -8.63 8.10 43.43
N GLY A 153 -9.81 7.59 43.09
CA GLY A 153 -11.04 7.78 43.87
C GLY A 153 -11.38 6.61 44.80
N ILE A 154 -10.51 5.59 44.90
CA ILE A 154 -10.69 4.41 45.77
C ILE A 154 -9.65 4.42 46.92
N GLU A 155 -8.85 5.48 47.04
CA GLU A 155 -8.09 5.82 48.26
C GLU A 155 -8.85 6.86 49.08
#